data_AF-A0A1W6YJ26-F1
#
_entry.id   AF-A0A1W6YJ26-F1
#
_cell.length_a   1.000
_cell.length_b   1.000
_cell.length_c   1.000
_cell.angle_alpha   90.00
_cell.angle_beta   90.00
_cell.angle_gamma   90.00
#
_symmetry.space_group_name_H-M   'P 1'
#
loop_
_entity.id
_entity.type
_entity.pdbx_description
1 polymer ?
#
loop_
_entity_poly.entity_id
_entity_poly.type
_entity_poly.pdbx_seq_one_letter_code
_entity_poly.pdbx_strand_id
1 'polypeptide(L)'
;MLLDLQTLAELYPDRAGRCQFLRRAVEILRDDRRDLRRALAGRACARAGDLAHRIQGSVAFLTGQPEQAASLLQPLARAIKQGLPPGSQQVQDIAQAHLLALESTIEKTIGELEP
;
A
#
# COMPACT_ATOMS: atom_id res chain seq x y z
N MET A 1 11.40 2.40 -0.70
CA MET A 1 10.34 3.40 -0.88
C MET A 1 10.41 4.33 0.33
N LEU A 2 10.34 5.64 0.14
CA LEU A 2 10.43 6.62 1.24
C LEU A 2 9.05 7.21 1.49
N LEU A 3 8.72 7.45 2.76
CA LEU A 3 7.51 8.16 3.14
C LEU A 3 7.70 9.66 2.89
N ASP A 4 6.63 10.34 2.50
CA ASP A 4 6.63 11.80 2.40
C ASP A 4 6.43 12.42 3.80
N LEU A 5 7.50 12.37 4.58
CA LEU A 5 7.50 12.91 5.95
C LEU A 5 7.32 14.43 5.98
N GLN A 6 7.66 15.13 4.89
CA GLN A 6 7.47 16.57 4.80
C GLN A 6 5.98 16.90 4.74
N THR A 7 5.25 16.33 3.78
CA THR A 7 3.79 16.54 3.68
C THR A 7 3.08 16.09 4.96
N LEU A 8 3.52 14.98 5.57
CA LEU A 8 2.96 14.54 6.85
C LEU A 8 3.24 15.52 8.00
N ALA A 9 4.39 16.19 8.03
CA ALA A 9 4.70 17.22 9.01
C ALA A 9 3.91 18.52 8.79
N GLU A 10 3.59 18.85 7.54
CA GLU A 10 2.74 19.99 7.19
C GLU A 10 1.26 19.74 7.60
N LEU A 11 0.74 18.54 7.33
CA LEU A 11 -0.63 18.15 7.68
C LEU A 11 -0.84 17.86 9.17
N TYR A 12 0.19 17.29 9.82
CA TYR A 12 0.20 16.95 11.24
C TYR A 12 1.46 17.55 11.89
N PRO A 13 1.41 18.81 12.34
CA PRO A 13 2.57 19.51 12.88
C PRO A 13 3.15 18.87 14.13
N ASP A 14 2.30 18.30 14.98
CA ASP A 14 2.71 17.65 16.21
C ASP A 14 3.09 16.16 15.99
N ARG A 15 4.07 15.71 16.78
CA ARG A 15 4.63 14.35 16.67
C ARG A 15 3.60 13.26 16.99
N ALA A 16 2.71 13.53 17.95
CA ALA A 16 1.70 12.56 18.40
C ALA A 16 0.65 12.32 17.31
N GLY A 17 0.17 13.38 16.66
CA GLY A 17 -0.74 13.35 15.53
C GLY A 17 -0.16 12.58 14.34
N ARG A 18 1.12 12.82 13.99
CA ARG A 18 1.82 12.02 12.97
C ARG A 18 1.87 10.54 13.32
N CYS A 19 2.22 10.21 14.56
CA CYS A 19 2.29 8.84 15.03
C CYS A 19 0.92 8.15 14.96
N GLN A 20 -0.14 8.82 15.44
CA GLN A 20 -1.51 8.31 15.37
C GLN A 20 -1.97 8.09 13.92
N PHE A 21 -1.70 9.05 13.04
CA PHE A 21 -2.00 8.92 11.62
C PHE A 21 -1.30 7.71 10.99
N LEU A 22 0.01 7.58 11.19
CA LEU A 22 0.80 6.50 10.63
C LEU A 22 0.37 5.12 11.16
N ARG A 23 0.04 5.02 12.46
CA ARG A 23 -0.53 3.80 13.05
C ARG A 23 -1.83 3.42 12.35
N ARG A 24 -2.72 4.38 12.15
CA ARG A 24 -3.99 4.11 11.45
C ARG A 24 -3.77 3.74 9.99
N ALA A 25 -2.82 4.40 9.31
CA ALA A 25 -2.51 4.13 7.92
C ALA A 25 -1.94 2.72 7.72
N VAL A 26 -1.03 2.26 8.59
CA VAL A 26 -0.47 0.91 8.49
C VAL A 26 -1.50 -0.18 8.81
N GLU A 27 -2.41 0.05 9.75
CA GLU A 27 -3.53 -0.86 10.01
C GLU A 27 -4.42 -1.06 8.78
N ILE A 28 -4.85 0.05 8.16
CA ILE A 28 -5.67 0.01 6.95
C ILE A 28 -4.91 -0.69 5.82
N LEU A 29 -3.64 -0.34 5.61
CA LEU A 29 -2.83 -0.95 4.55
C LEU A 29 -2.68 -2.47 4.75
N ARG A 30 -2.51 -2.92 6.00
CA ARG A 30 -2.43 -4.35 6.36
C ARG A 30 -3.71 -5.10 6.07
N ASP A 31 -4.84 -4.52 6.47
CA ASP A 31 -6.16 -5.11 6.21
C ASP A 31 -6.41 -5.21 4.70
N ASP A 32 -6.12 -4.14 3.97
CA ASP A 32 -6.25 -4.07 2.52
C ASP A 32 -5.38 -5.09 1.82
N ARG A 33 -4.10 -5.20 2.21
CA ARG A 33 -3.16 -6.18 1.64
C ARG A 33 -3.62 -7.61 1.90
N ARG A 34 -4.07 -7.91 3.13
CA ARG A 34 -4.59 -9.24 3.49
C ARG A 34 -5.82 -9.59 2.67
N ASP A 35 -6.75 -8.65 2.51
CA ASP A 35 -7.96 -8.85 1.73
C ASP A 35 -7.67 -8.95 0.23
N LEU A 36 -6.70 -8.18 -0.28
CA LEU A 36 -6.24 -8.29 -1.67
C LEU A 36 -5.67 -9.68 -1.92
N ARG A 37 -4.82 -10.18 -1.03
CA ARG A 37 -4.26 -11.53 -1.12
C ARG A 37 -5.35 -12.61 -1.15
N ARG A 38 -6.38 -12.47 -0.29
CA ARG A 38 -7.53 -13.39 -0.28
C ARG A 38 -8.33 -13.31 -1.58
N ALA A 39 -8.59 -12.10 -2.08
CA ALA A 39 -9.33 -11.90 -3.32
C ALA A 39 -8.58 -12.48 -4.54
N LEU A 40 -7.25 -12.30 -4.60
CA LEU A 40 -6.40 -12.89 -5.64
C LEU A 40 -6.41 -14.42 -5.58
N ALA A 41 -6.24 -15.01 -4.40
CA ALA A 41 -6.28 -16.46 -4.20
C ALA A 41 -7.64 -17.06 -4.57
N GLY A 42 -8.74 -16.37 -4.22
CA GLY A 42 -10.11 -16.75 -4.58
C GLY A 42 -10.52 -16.35 -6.00
N ARG A 43 -9.61 -15.79 -6.81
CA ARG A 43 -9.90 -15.25 -8.16
C ARG A 43 -11.07 -14.27 -8.23
N ALA A 44 -11.37 -13.58 -7.13
CA ALA A 44 -12.41 -12.56 -7.04
C ALA A 44 -11.94 -11.25 -7.70
N CYS A 45 -11.85 -11.25 -9.03
CA CYS A 45 -11.16 -10.20 -9.80
C CYS A 45 -11.76 -8.80 -9.61
N ALA A 46 -13.08 -8.67 -9.54
CA ALA A 46 -13.72 -7.36 -9.28
C ALA A 46 -13.25 -6.78 -7.94
N ARG A 47 -13.35 -7.57 -6.86
CA ARG A 47 -12.92 -7.15 -5.52
C ARG A 47 -11.41 -6.90 -5.44
N ALA A 48 -10.61 -7.72 -6.10
CA ALA A 48 -9.16 -7.52 -6.17
C ALA A 48 -8.82 -6.19 -6.89
N GLY A 49 -9.56 -5.84 -7.94
CA GLY A 49 -9.40 -4.58 -8.68
C GLY A 49 -9.67 -3.37 -7.81
N ASP A 50 -10.78 -3.37 -7.07
CA ASP A 50 -11.15 -2.29 -6.15
C ASP A 50 -10.10 -2.12 -5.06
N LEU A 51 -9.63 -3.23 -4.48
CA LEU A 51 -8.58 -3.22 -3.44
C LEU A 51 -7.26 -2.70 -3.99
N ALA A 52 -6.83 -3.14 -5.18
CA ALA A 52 -5.61 -2.65 -5.81
C ALA A 52 -5.68 -1.13 -6.07
N HIS A 53 -6.83 -0.62 -6.51
CA HIS A 53 -7.02 0.82 -6.73
C HIS A 53 -6.98 1.61 -5.42
N ARG A 54 -7.67 1.14 -4.38
CA ARG A 54 -7.66 1.78 -3.05
C ARG A 54 -6.25 1.83 -2.47
N ILE A 55 -5.55 0.69 -2.50
CA ILE A 55 -4.16 0.60 -2.02
C ILE A 55 -3.26 1.55 -2.80
N GLN A 56 -3.43 1.67 -4.12
CA GLN A 56 -2.66 2.63 -4.93
C GLN A 56 -2.84 4.07 -4.44
N GLY A 57 -4.07 4.47 -4.11
CA GLY A 57 -4.34 5.78 -3.50
C GLY A 57 -3.61 5.96 -2.17
N SER A 58 -3.72 4.98 -1.27
CA SER A 58 -3.02 5.01 0.03
C SER A 58 -1.51 5.10 -0.12
N VAL A 59 -0.91 4.30 -1.02
CA VAL A 59 0.53 4.32 -1.28
C VAL A 59 0.95 5.69 -1.86
N ALA A 60 0.23 6.20 -2.86
CA ALA A 60 0.52 7.49 -3.47
C ALA A 60 0.50 8.63 -2.44
N PHE A 61 -0.49 8.62 -1.54
CA PHE A 61 -0.58 9.60 -0.46
C PHE A 61 0.59 9.48 0.53
N LEU A 62 0.92 8.26 0.96
CA LEU A 62 1.95 8.03 1.98
C LEU A 62 3.37 8.32 1.48
N THR A 63 3.62 8.16 0.18
CA THR A 63 4.96 8.35 -0.41
C THR A 63 5.14 9.68 -1.12
N GLY A 64 4.06 10.42 -1.37
CA GLY A 64 4.07 11.60 -2.23
C GLY A 64 4.42 11.30 -3.69
N GLN A 65 4.38 10.02 -4.11
CA GLN A 65 4.84 9.56 -5.43
C GLN A 65 3.76 8.77 -6.17
N PRO A 66 2.75 9.45 -6.76
CA PRO A 66 1.64 8.79 -7.44
C PRO A 66 2.08 7.95 -8.64
N GLU A 67 3.08 8.40 -9.40
CA GLU A 67 3.62 7.66 -10.55
C GLU A 67 4.31 6.37 -10.11
N GLN A 68 5.08 6.43 -9.01
CA GLN A 68 5.70 5.24 -8.43
C GLN A 68 4.63 4.26 -7.94
N ALA A 69 3.65 4.74 -7.18
CA ALA A 69 2.53 3.92 -6.72
C ALA A 69 1.80 3.23 -7.89
N ALA A 70 1.55 3.98 -8.97
CA ALA A 70 0.95 3.45 -10.19
C ALA A 70 1.85 2.40 -10.84
N SER A 71 3.16 2.64 -10.99
CA SER A 71 4.10 1.67 -11.58
C SER A 71 4.14 0.34 -10.83
N LEU A 72 3.93 0.37 -9.50
CA LEU A 72 3.94 -0.82 -8.66
C LEU A 72 2.65 -1.64 -8.79
N LEU A 73 1.49 -0.98 -8.90
CA LEU A 73 0.18 -1.64 -8.82
C LEU A 73 -0.55 -1.75 -10.16
N GLN A 74 -0.21 -0.95 -11.17
CA GLN A 74 -0.79 -1.08 -12.51
C GLN A 74 -0.54 -2.46 -13.15
N PRO A 75 0.65 -3.07 -13.05
CA PRO A 75 0.86 -4.42 -13.57
C PRO A 75 -0.11 -5.43 -12.94
N LEU A 76 -0.34 -5.33 -11.62
CA LEU A 76 -1.31 -6.17 -10.92
C LEU A 76 -2.74 -5.86 -11.36
N ALA A 77 -3.12 -4.59 -11.44
CA ALA A 77 -4.44 -4.17 -11.92
C ALA A 77 -4.71 -4.67 -13.35
N ARG A 78 -3.70 -4.66 -14.23
CA ARG A 78 -3.79 -5.21 -15.58
C ARG A 78 -3.99 -6.73 -15.55
N ALA A 79 -3.22 -7.46 -14.74
CA ALA A 79 -3.38 -8.89 -14.57
C ALA A 79 -4.78 -9.25 -14.04
N ILE A 80 -5.30 -8.49 -13.08
CA ILE A 80 -6.66 -8.67 -12.54
C ILE A 80 -7.72 -8.46 -13.64
N LYS A 81 -7.59 -7.39 -14.44
CA LYS A 81 -8.51 -7.12 -15.58
C LYS A 81 -8.50 -8.23 -16.63
N GLN A 82 -7.38 -8.94 -16.77
CA GLN A 82 -7.23 -10.07 -17.68
C GLN A 82 -7.68 -11.41 -17.06
N GLY A 83 -8.27 -11.39 -15.86
CA GLY A 83 -8.74 -12.61 -15.19
C GLY A 83 -7.62 -13.42 -14.53
N LEU A 84 -6.50 -12.78 -14.16
CA LEU A 84 -5.32 -13.40 -13.56
C LEU A 84 -4.75 -14.53 -14.43
N PRO A 85 -4.18 -14.20 -15.62
CA PRO A 85 -3.66 -15.20 -16.54
C PRO A 85 -2.54 -16.06 -15.90
N PRO A 86 -2.27 -17.25 -16.44
CA PRO A 86 -1.12 -18.06 -16.04
C PRO A 86 0.16 -17.21 -16.10
N GLY A 87 0.98 -17.27 -15.04
CA GLY A 87 2.19 -16.45 -14.91
C GLY A 87 2.01 -15.10 -14.20
N SER A 88 0.77 -14.72 -13.84
CA SER A 88 0.52 -13.51 -13.04
C SER A 88 1.07 -13.57 -11.60
N GLN A 89 1.52 -14.74 -11.14
CA GLN A 89 2.04 -14.94 -9.78
C GLN A 89 3.19 -13.98 -9.45
N GLN A 90 4.16 -13.83 -10.36
CA GLN A 90 5.31 -12.94 -10.14
C GLN A 90 4.88 -11.49 -9.91
N VAL A 91 3.87 -11.02 -10.64
CA VAL A 91 3.34 -9.66 -10.47
C VAL A 91 2.62 -9.50 -9.13
N GLN A 92 1.88 -10.53 -8.70
CA GLN A 92 1.27 -10.55 -7.38
C GLN A 92 2.32 -10.50 -6.27
N ASP A 93 3.37 -11.32 -6.37
CA ASP A 93 4.44 -11.41 -5.37
C ASP A 93 5.21 -10.09 -5.25
N ILE A 94 5.55 -9.46 -6.38
CA ILE A 94 6.20 -8.14 -6.42
C ILE A 94 5.33 -7.11 -5.70
N ALA A 95 4.05 -7.00 -6.07
CA ALA A 95 3.14 -6.05 -5.44
C ALA A 95 3.05 -6.30 -3.92
N GLN A 96 2.89 -7.55 -3.49
CA GLN A 96 2.81 -7.91 -2.08
C GLN A 96 4.10 -7.58 -1.31
N ALA A 97 5.27 -7.84 -1.90
CA ALA A 97 6.56 -7.51 -1.30
C ALA A 97 6.73 -5.99 -1.11
N HIS A 98 6.33 -5.19 -2.10
CA HIS A 98 6.39 -3.73 -1.99
C HIS A 98 5.46 -3.18 -0.90
N LEU A 99 4.23 -3.71 -0.80
CA LEU A 99 3.30 -3.32 0.25
C LEU A 99 3.83 -3.70 1.65
N LEU A 100 4.43 -4.89 1.78
CA LEU A 100 5.06 -5.31 3.03
C LEU A 100 6.24 -4.40 3.41
N ALA A 101 7.09 -4.03 2.44
CA ALA A 101 8.20 -3.12 2.66
C ALA A 101 7.71 -1.72 3.09
N LEU A 102 6.60 -1.23 2.53
CA LEU A 102 5.96 0.00 2.97
C LEU A 102 5.46 -0.10 4.41
N GLU A 103 4.76 -1.18 4.77
CA GLU A 103 4.31 -1.43 6.16
C GLU A 103 5.50 -1.35 7.14
N SER A 104 6.59 -2.08 6.86
CA SER A 104 7.79 -2.04 7.69
C SER A 104 8.43 -0.64 7.75
N THR A 105 8.38 0.13 6.67
CA THR A 105 8.88 1.50 6.67
C THR A 105 8.05 2.39 7.59
N ILE A 106 6.71 2.28 7.53
CA ILE A 106 5.79 3.02 8.41
C ILE A 106 6.04 2.67 9.87
N GLU A 107 6.16 1.38 10.21
CA GLU A 107 6.42 0.94 11.58
C GLU A 107 7.74 1.46 12.12
N LYS A 108 8.80 1.43 11.30
CA LYS A 108 10.09 1.99 11.68
C LYS A 108 9.96 3.48 11.98
N THR A 109 9.29 4.22 11.11
CA THR A 109 9.04 5.66 11.31
C THR A 109 8.19 5.92 12.56
N ILE A 110 7.20 5.08 12.87
CA ILE A 110 6.44 5.18 14.13
C ILE A 110 7.39 5.04 15.32
N GLY A 111 8.27 4.05 15.34
CA GLY A 111 9.26 3.87 16.41
C GLY A 111 10.24 5.04 16.53
N GLU A 112 10.65 5.63 15.41
CA GLU A 112 11.46 6.86 15.39
C GLU A 112 10.68 8.09 15.87
N LEU A 113 9.34 8.05 15.84
CA LEU A 113 8.45 9.11 16.32
C LEU A 113 7.95 8.88 17.76
N GLU A 114 8.28 7.77 18.40
CA GLU A 114 8.00 7.53 19.81
C GLU A 114 9.09 8.17 20.72
N PRO A 115 8.71 8.69 21.89
CA PRO A 115 9.63 9.35 22.82
C PRO A 115 10.64 8.38 23.46
#